data_AF-A4BWF5-F1
#
_entry.id   AF-A4BWF5-F1
#
_cell.length_a   1.000
_cell.length_b   1.000
_cell.length_c   1.000
_cell.angle_alpha   90.00
_cell.angle_beta   90.00
_cell.angle_gamma   90.00
#
_symmetry.space_group_name_H-M   'P 1'
#
loop_
_entity.id
_entity.type
_entity.pdbx_description
1 polymer ?
#
loop_
_entity_poly.entity_id
_entity_poly.type
_entity_poly.pdbx_seq_one_letter_code
_entity_poly.pdbx_strand_id
1 'polypeptide(L)'
;MRTDNKNHSTDFIETLLTSFEERIQKIETTFSSSESLIESSKALLVDFQQSLKRLKKERKTLNNKLRENLAKIGSLRKNDYDSMMGELFQLLEEKEKEAEDEFHHYIEYQKTMVNLLRQGVLQIKNIGQNDNKKNVEIFKLELETILKVQQEKKEYAIIKFLELQEIHKKITHSFNELINQDTHVFCKDLKNVKKHLLEEIK
;
A
#
# COMPACT_ATOMS: atom_id res chain seq x y z
N MET A 1 53.38 26.73 40.46
CA MET A 1 52.53 25.59 40.06
C MET A 1 51.18 26.13 39.59
N ARG A 2 50.95 26.16 38.28
CA ARG A 2 49.68 26.56 37.63
C ARG A 2 49.57 25.77 36.32
N THR A 3 49.18 24.50 36.41
CA THR A 3 49.02 23.64 35.21
C THR A 3 47.77 22.76 35.22
N ASP A 4 46.97 22.74 36.29
CA ASP A 4 45.87 21.76 36.38
C ASP A 4 44.54 22.22 35.75
N ASN A 5 44.41 23.49 35.37
CA ASN A 5 43.13 24.03 34.88
C ASN A 5 42.94 23.89 33.35
N LYS A 6 43.99 23.54 32.59
CA LYS A 6 43.91 23.38 31.13
C LYS A 6 43.44 21.99 30.70
N ASN A 7 43.86 20.93 31.41
CA ASN A 7 43.49 19.56 31.05
C ASN A 7 42.00 19.30 31.29
N HIS A 8 41.45 19.77 32.41
CA HIS A 8 40.03 19.54 32.75
C HIS A 8 39.05 20.22 31.79
N SER A 9 39.39 21.41 31.29
CA SER A 9 38.55 22.14 30.32
C SER A 9 38.58 21.50 28.94
N THR A 10 39.68 20.85 28.57
CA THR A 10 39.83 20.19 27.26
C THR A 10 39.06 18.88 27.26
N ASP A 11 39.17 18.11 28.33
CA ASP A 11 38.48 16.83 28.56
C ASP A 11 36.94 17.02 28.60
N PHE A 12 36.47 18.12 29.20
CA PHE A 12 35.05 18.51 29.20
C PHE A 12 34.53 18.88 27.80
N ILE A 13 35.31 19.62 27.01
CA ILE A 13 34.94 20.00 25.64
C ILE A 13 34.91 18.78 24.73
N GLU A 14 35.87 17.87 24.88
CA GLU A 14 35.98 16.63 24.09
C GLU A 14 34.82 15.67 24.39
N THR A 15 34.44 15.56 25.67
CA THR A 15 33.24 14.82 26.11
C THR A 15 31.95 15.43 25.53
N LEU A 16 31.82 16.76 25.51
CA LEU A 16 30.68 17.45 24.91
C LEU A 16 30.59 17.20 23.41
N LEU A 17 31.71 17.31 22.69
CA LEU A 17 31.77 17.08 21.25
C LEU A 17 31.37 15.65 20.89
N THR A 18 31.89 14.66 21.61
CA THR A 18 31.54 13.24 21.43
C THR A 18 30.05 13.00 21.65
N SER A 19 29.47 13.60 22.70
CA SER A 19 28.04 13.51 22.98
C SER A 19 27.17 14.14 21.88
N PHE A 20 27.61 15.24 21.27
CA PHE A 20 26.90 15.86 20.16
C PHE A 20 27.03 15.06 18.86
N GLU A 21 28.20 14.50 18.55
CA GLU A 21 28.43 13.63 17.39
C GLU A 21 27.57 12.37 17.45
N GLU A 22 27.52 11.69 18.60
CA GLU A 22 26.64 10.53 18.80
C GLU A 22 25.16 10.87 18.59
N ARG A 23 24.72 12.06 19.05
CA ARG A 23 23.34 12.52 18.86
C ARG A 23 23.06 12.84 17.39
N ILE A 24 23.99 13.49 16.69
CA ILE A 24 23.86 13.78 15.25
C ILE A 24 23.76 12.49 14.46
N GLN A 25 24.62 11.51 14.75
CA GLN A 25 24.64 10.25 14.03
C GLN A 25 23.37 9.40 14.26
N LYS A 26 22.80 9.44 15.47
CA LYS A 26 21.48 8.85 15.74
C LYS A 26 20.36 9.52 14.94
N ILE A 27 20.41 10.84 14.82
CA ILE A 27 19.44 11.62 14.04
C ILE A 27 19.54 11.26 12.56
N GLU A 28 20.75 11.22 12.00
CA GLU A 28 21.01 10.86 10.61
C GLU A 28 20.58 9.42 10.28
N THR A 29 20.83 8.48 11.19
CA THR A 29 20.39 7.09 11.05
C THR A 29 18.86 7.01 11.05
N THR A 30 18.20 7.77 11.92
CA THR A 30 16.73 7.84 11.99
C THR A 30 16.14 8.43 10.70
N PHE A 31 16.76 9.49 10.15
CA PHE A 31 16.34 10.08 8.88
C PHE A 31 16.52 9.13 7.70
N SER A 32 17.70 8.50 7.57
CA SER A 32 17.96 7.51 6.52
C SER A 32 16.97 6.34 6.57
N SER A 33 16.64 5.86 7.77
CA SER A 33 15.63 4.81 7.97
C SER A 33 14.24 5.27 7.52
N SER A 34 13.88 6.54 7.75
CA SER A 34 12.59 7.10 7.35
C SER A 34 12.45 7.28 5.83
N GLU A 35 13.53 7.61 5.13
CA GLU A 35 13.56 7.69 3.67
C GLU A 35 13.44 6.30 3.04
N SER A 36 14.14 5.31 3.61
CA SER A 36 14.01 3.91 3.23
C SER A 36 12.57 3.37 3.35
N LEU A 37 11.80 3.83 4.34
CA LEU A 37 10.38 3.47 4.48
C LEU A 37 9.51 4.01 3.35
N ILE A 38 9.76 5.25 2.90
CA ILE A 38 9.05 5.84 1.76
C ILE A 38 9.39 5.08 0.48
N GLU A 39 10.66 4.77 0.25
CA GLU A 39 11.10 4.02 -0.93
C GLU A 39 10.51 2.61 -0.94
N SER A 40 10.54 1.91 0.18
CA SER A 40 9.95 0.57 0.33
C SER A 40 8.45 0.59 0.07
N SER A 41 7.75 1.62 0.56
CA SER A 41 6.30 1.76 0.35
C SER A 41 5.97 2.07 -1.11
N LYS A 42 6.76 2.92 -1.78
CA LYS A 42 6.64 3.17 -3.23
C LYS A 42 6.90 1.92 -4.06
N ALA A 43 7.92 1.14 -3.72
CA ALA A 43 8.20 -0.13 -4.40
C ALA A 43 7.02 -1.09 -4.29
N LEU A 44 6.43 -1.20 -3.09
CA LEU A 44 5.24 -2.03 -2.87
C LEU A 44 4.02 -1.56 -3.68
N LEU A 45 3.82 -0.25 -3.83
CA LEU A 45 2.80 0.31 -4.72
C LEU A 45 3.05 -0.05 -6.19
N VAL A 46 4.31 0.04 -6.64
CA VAL A 46 4.67 -0.33 -8.02
C VAL A 46 4.40 -1.81 -8.28
N ASP A 47 4.80 -2.68 -7.36
CA ASP A 47 4.54 -4.13 -7.46
C ASP A 47 3.04 -4.44 -7.46
N PHE A 48 2.26 -3.73 -6.63
CA PHE A 48 0.80 -3.78 -6.64
C PHE A 48 0.23 -3.40 -8.02
N GLN A 49 0.61 -2.24 -8.56
CA GLN A 49 0.11 -1.76 -9.85
C GLN A 49 0.48 -2.71 -11.00
N GLN A 50 1.68 -3.29 -10.97
CA GLN A 50 2.10 -4.30 -11.94
C GLN A 50 1.28 -5.59 -11.83
N SER A 51 1.05 -6.08 -10.61
CA SER A 51 0.24 -7.27 -10.36
C SER A 51 -1.19 -7.07 -10.83
N LEU A 52 -1.78 -5.92 -10.51
CA LEU A 52 -3.12 -5.53 -10.92
C LEU A 52 -3.23 -5.46 -12.45
N LYS A 53 -2.27 -4.81 -13.11
CA LYS A 53 -2.20 -4.72 -14.57
C LYS A 53 -2.15 -6.11 -15.22
N ARG A 54 -1.40 -7.05 -14.64
CA ARG A 54 -1.34 -8.44 -15.10
C ARG A 54 -2.69 -9.14 -14.97
N LEU A 55 -3.31 -9.09 -13.78
CA LEU A 55 -4.63 -9.69 -13.53
C LEU A 55 -5.72 -9.12 -14.44
N LYS A 56 -5.70 -7.80 -14.66
CA LYS A 56 -6.62 -7.11 -15.57
C LYS A 56 -6.43 -7.56 -17.03
N LYS A 57 -5.18 -7.71 -17.47
CA LYS A 57 -4.85 -8.20 -18.82
C LYS A 57 -5.33 -9.63 -19.03
N GLU A 58 -5.09 -10.50 -18.06
CA GLU A 58 -5.55 -11.90 -18.10
C GLU A 58 -7.07 -11.99 -18.18
N ARG A 59 -7.77 -11.33 -17.25
CA ARG A 59 -9.24 -11.23 -17.23
C ARG A 59 -9.78 -10.72 -18.58
N LYS A 60 -9.20 -9.64 -19.12
CA LYS A 60 -9.64 -9.06 -20.40
C LYS A 60 -9.44 -10.03 -21.56
N THR A 61 -8.35 -10.80 -21.54
CA THR A 61 -8.08 -11.82 -22.57
C THR A 61 -9.12 -12.93 -22.54
N LEU A 62 -9.42 -13.48 -21.35
CA LEU A 62 -10.44 -14.51 -21.20
C LEU A 62 -11.84 -13.99 -21.54
N ASN A 63 -12.16 -12.78 -21.08
CA ASN A 63 -13.43 -12.12 -21.40
C ASN A 63 -13.64 -12.00 -22.91
N ASN A 64 -12.63 -11.52 -23.64
CA ASN A 64 -12.70 -11.41 -25.10
C ASN A 64 -12.87 -12.79 -25.76
N LYS A 65 -12.14 -13.81 -25.29
CA LYS A 65 -12.26 -15.17 -25.82
C LYS A 65 -13.68 -15.73 -25.61
N LEU A 66 -14.26 -15.52 -24.43
CA LEU A 66 -15.62 -15.97 -24.11
C LEU A 66 -16.67 -15.25 -24.96
N ARG A 67 -16.54 -13.93 -25.12
CA ARG A 67 -17.39 -13.10 -25.98
C ARG A 67 -17.35 -13.56 -27.44
N GLU A 68 -16.16 -13.83 -27.98
CA GLU A 68 -16.00 -14.33 -29.35
C GLU A 68 -16.58 -15.74 -29.52
N ASN A 69 -16.34 -16.64 -28.57
CA ASN A 69 -16.86 -18.01 -28.61
C ASN A 69 -18.40 -18.03 -28.64
N LEU A 70 -19.05 -17.28 -27.74
CA LEU A 70 -20.50 -17.19 -27.67
C LEU A 70 -21.12 -16.57 -28.92
N ALA A 71 -20.46 -15.58 -29.52
CA ALA A 71 -20.88 -14.97 -30.76
C ALA A 71 -20.73 -15.92 -31.95
N LYS A 72 -19.61 -16.66 -32.02
CA LYS A 72 -19.30 -17.59 -33.11
C LYS A 72 -20.31 -18.73 -33.20
N ILE A 73 -20.77 -19.25 -32.05
CA ILE A 73 -21.79 -20.31 -32.00
C ILE A 73 -23.22 -19.77 -32.09
N GLY A 74 -23.39 -18.44 -32.19
CA GLY A 74 -24.70 -17.79 -32.25
C GLY A 74 -25.49 -17.79 -30.93
N SER A 75 -24.87 -18.13 -29.80
CA SER A 75 -25.55 -18.18 -28.50
C SER A 75 -25.79 -16.80 -27.89
N LEU A 76 -24.90 -15.84 -28.16
CA LEU A 76 -25.06 -14.46 -27.69
C LEU A 76 -24.34 -13.48 -28.63
N ARG A 77 -25.02 -12.43 -29.08
CA ARG A 77 -24.39 -11.38 -29.87
C ARG A 77 -23.42 -10.59 -29.00
N LYS A 78 -22.33 -10.10 -29.59
CA LYS A 78 -21.28 -9.35 -28.89
C LYS A 78 -21.82 -8.17 -28.06
N ASN A 79 -22.76 -7.40 -28.63
CA ASN A 79 -23.37 -6.26 -27.92
C ASN A 79 -24.25 -6.69 -26.74
N ASP A 80 -24.96 -7.82 -26.89
CA ASP A 80 -25.80 -8.38 -25.81
C ASP A 80 -24.90 -8.91 -24.67
N TYR A 81 -23.74 -9.48 -25.01
CA TYR A 81 -22.71 -9.87 -24.05
C TYR A 81 -22.17 -8.66 -23.28
N ASP A 82 -21.77 -7.60 -23.99
CA ASP A 82 -21.20 -6.39 -23.39
C ASP A 82 -22.21 -5.74 -22.42
N SER A 83 -23.49 -5.67 -22.81
CA SER A 83 -24.57 -5.15 -21.97
C SER A 83 -24.81 -6.05 -20.74
N MET A 84 -24.77 -7.38 -20.91
CA MET A 84 -24.98 -8.33 -19.82
C MET A 84 -23.87 -8.27 -18.79
N MET A 85 -22.61 -8.17 -19.23
CA MET A 85 -21.45 -8.21 -18.36
C MET A 85 -21.08 -6.83 -17.77
N GLY A 86 -21.67 -5.75 -18.28
CA GLY A 86 -21.36 -4.38 -17.89
C GLY A 86 -21.38 -4.14 -16.37
N GLU A 87 -22.43 -4.58 -15.69
CA GLU A 87 -22.55 -4.47 -14.22
C GLU A 87 -21.38 -5.13 -13.47
N LEU A 88 -20.98 -6.34 -13.88
CA LEU A 88 -19.86 -7.05 -13.26
C LEU A 88 -18.56 -6.28 -13.46
N PHE A 89 -18.32 -5.75 -14.67
CA PHE A 89 -17.11 -4.99 -14.96
C PHE A 89 -17.08 -3.64 -14.25
N GLN A 90 -18.21 -2.97 -14.12
CA GLN A 90 -18.29 -1.74 -13.35
C GLN A 90 -17.94 -1.99 -11.87
N LEU A 91 -18.55 -3.00 -11.26
CA LEU A 91 -18.26 -3.35 -9.86
C LEU A 91 -16.78 -3.72 -9.65
N LEU A 92 -16.17 -4.38 -10.64
CA LEU A 92 -14.74 -4.66 -10.61
C LEU A 92 -13.90 -3.40 -10.69
N GLU A 93 -14.22 -2.46 -11.57
CA GLU A 93 -13.51 -1.18 -11.65
C GLU A 93 -13.63 -0.37 -10.35
N GLU A 94 -14.80 -0.41 -9.69
CA GLU A 94 -15.00 0.21 -8.38
C GLU A 94 -14.09 -0.44 -7.32
N LYS A 95 -14.00 -1.77 -7.28
CA LYS A 95 -13.11 -2.50 -6.35
C LYS A 95 -11.62 -2.30 -6.64
N GLU A 96 -11.25 -2.26 -7.92
CA GLU A 96 -9.88 -1.95 -8.35
C GLU A 96 -9.47 -0.55 -7.86
N LYS A 97 -10.37 0.43 -8.02
CA LYS A 97 -10.14 1.81 -7.59
C LYS A 97 -10.09 1.92 -6.07
N GLU A 98 -11.00 1.26 -5.34
CA GLU A 98 -11.00 1.22 -3.87
C GLU A 98 -9.63 0.76 -3.34
N ALA A 99 -9.09 -0.34 -3.88
CA ALA A 99 -7.77 -0.83 -3.46
C ALA A 99 -6.62 0.13 -3.83
N GLU A 100 -6.65 0.74 -5.02
CA GLU A 100 -5.63 1.72 -5.44
C GLU A 100 -5.66 2.99 -4.58
N ASP A 101 -6.85 3.47 -4.22
CA ASP A 101 -7.05 4.62 -3.35
C ASP A 101 -6.48 4.31 -1.96
N GLU A 102 -6.74 3.13 -1.38
CA GLU A 102 -6.19 2.75 -0.06
C GLU A 102 -4.66 2.67 -0.04
N PHE A 103 -4.03 2.18 -1.11
CA PHE A 103 -2.58 2.25 -1.22
C PHE A 103 -2.07 3.69 -1.30
N HIS A 104 -2.72 4.56 -2.08
CA HIS A 104 -2.35 5.97 -2.13
C HIS A 104 -2.46 6.63 -0.74
N HIS A 105 -3.56 6.40 -0.02
CA HIS A 105 -3.73 6.92 1.34
C HIS A 105 -2.63 6.42 2.29
N TYR A 106 -2.25 5.14 2.20
CA TYR A 106 -1.12 4.60 2.97
C TYR A 106 0.18 5.34 2.66
N ILE A 107 0.50 5.61 1.39
CA ILE A 107 1.71 6.37 1.01
C ILE A 107 1.68 7.81 1.52
N GLU A 108 0.55 8.50 1.41
CA GLU A 108 0.42 9.87 1.94
C GLU A 108 0.56 9.91 3.47
N TYR A 109 0.06 8.87 4.15
CA TYR A 109 0.25 8.72 5.59
C TYR A 109 1.72 8.51 5.94
N GLN A 110 2.45 7.69 5.17
CA GLN A 110 3.90 7.50 5.33
C GLN A 110 4.66 8.82 5.19
N LYS A 111 4.35 9.63 4.18
CA LYS A 111 4.97 10.95 3.99
C LYS A 111 4.70 11.88 5.17
N THR A 112 3.47 11.88 5.67
CA THR A 112 3.07 12.67 6.84
C THR A 112 3.86 12.27 8.08
N MET A 113 4.01 10.97 8.33
CA MET A 113 4.83 10.44 9.42
C MET A 113 6.29 10.89 9.34
N VAL A 114 6.92 10.79 8.16
CA VAL A 114 8.32 11.24 7.98
C VAL A 114 8.46 12.73 8.25
N ASN A 115 7.48 13.55 7.85
CA ASN A 115 7.49 14.98 8.14
C ASN A 115 7.32 15.28 9.65
N LEU A 116 6.46 14.54 10.35
CA LEU A 116 6.30 14.68 11.80
C LEU A 116 7.55 14.25 12.56
N LEU A 117 8.18 13.14 12.16
CA LEU A 117 9.49 12.71 12.66
C LEU A 117 10.53 13.81 12.49
N ARG A 118 10.59 14.41 11.29
CA ARG A 118 11.51 15.52 10.99
C ARG A 118 11.27 16.72 11.89
N GLN A 119 10.01 17.12 12.07
CA GLN A 119 9.64 18.27 12.88
C GLN A 119 9.94 18.03 14.37
N GLY A 120 9.60 16.86 14.91
CA GLY A 120 9.87 16.55 16.31
C GLY A 120 11.36 16.47 16.64
N VAL A 121 12.17 15.91 15.73
CA VAL A 121 13.65 15.95 15.87
C VAL A 121 14.17 17.39 15.87
N LEU A 122 13.66 18.25 14.99
CA LEU A 122 14.04 19.68 14.95
C LEU A 122 13.62 20.42 16.23
N GLN A 123 12.44 20.14 16.77
CA GLN A 123 11.97 20.74 18.02
C GLN A 123 12.83 20.32 19.22
N ILE A 124 13.21 19.04 19.31
CA ILE A 124 14.14 18.54 20.34
C ILE A 124 15.54 19.17 20.19
N LYS A 125 15.97 19.48 18.95
CA LYS A 125 17.26 20.14 18.68
C LYS A 125 17.28 21.61 19.13
N ASN A 126 16.15 22.31 19.10
CA ASN A 126 16.08 23.77 19.26
C ASN A 126 15.76 24.26 20.69
N ILE A 127 15.57 23.36 21.67
CA ILE A 127 15.12 23.73 23.03
C ILE A 127 16.25 23.54 24.06
N GLY A 128 16.46 24.57 24.88
CA GLY A 128 17.42 24.58 26.00
C GLY A 128 17.13 23.48 27.03
N GLN A 129 18.19 23.04 27.72
CA GLN A 129 18.28 21.77 28.47
C GLN A 129 17.18 21.48 29.53
N ASN A 130 16.36 22.45 29.97
CA ASN A 130 15.36 22.25 31.03
C ASN A 130 13.95 21.82 30.56
N ASP A 131 13.53 22.10 29.32
CA ASP A 131 12.21 21.70 28.79
C ASP A 131 12.25 20.40 27.96
N ASN A 132 13.43 19.85 27.72
CA ASN A 132 13.62 18.70 26.83
C ASN A 132 12.97 17.42 27.32
N LYS A 133 12.88 17.17 28.64
CA LYS A 133 12.36 15.89 29.14
C LYS A 133 10.87 15.70 28.86
N LYS A 134 10.06 16.75 29.09
CA LYS A 134 8.61 16.72 28.85
C LYS A 134 8.30 16.67 27.34
N ASN A 135 9.04 17.42 26.54
CA ASN A 135 8.86 17.44 25.09
C ASN A 135 9.30 16.11 24.43
N VAL A 136 10.35 15.45 24.95
CA VAL A 136 10.74 14.11 24.52
C VAL A 136 9.67 13.08 24.86
N GLU A 137 9.02 13.16 26.03
CA GLU A 137 7.88 12.28 26.34
C GLU A 137 6.67 12.52 25.43
N ILE A 138 6.31 13.79 25.16
CA ILE A 138 5.22 14.13 24.24
C ILE A 138 5.51 13.57 22.84
N PHE A 139 6.72 13.81 22.33
CA PHE A 139 7.12 13.30 21.02
C PHE A 139 7.12 11.76 20.98
N LYS A 140 7.53 11.09 22.07
CA LYS A 140 7.48 9.63 22.16
C LYS A 140 6.04 9.10 22.08
N LEU A 141 5.10 9.72 22.79
CA LEU A 141 3.68 9.36 22.75
C LEU A 141 3.06 9.60 21.36
N GLU A 142 3.41 10.72 20.72
CA GLU A 142 3.01 11.01 19.34
C GLU A 142 3.56 9.95 18.37
N LEU A 143 4.83 9.56 18.51
CA LEU A 143 5.44 8.51 17.71
C LEU A 143 4.76 7.15 17.87
N GLU A 144 4.49 6.74 19.12
CA GLU A 144 3.79 5.47 19.39
C GLU A 144 2.40 5.45 18.75
N THR A 145 1.67 6.57 18.82
CA THR A 145 0.36 6.73 18.19
C THR A 145 0.46 6.63 16.66
N ILE A 146 1.42 7.33 16.07
CA ILE A 146 1.62 7.35 14.61
C ILE A 146 2.00 5.96 14.10
N LEU A 147 2.93 5.27 14.77
CA LEU A 147 3.35 3.92 14.41
C LEU A 147 2.18 2.93 14.43
N LYS A 148 1.29 3.05 15.43
CA LYS A 148 0.09 2.21 15.51
C LYS A 148 -0.84 2.44 14.33
N VAL A 149 -1.18 3.69 14.04
CA VAL A 149 -2.06 4.04 12.91
C VAL A 149 -1.42 3.63 11.57
N GLN A 150 -0.11 3.80 11.43
CA GLN A 150 0.64 3.39 10.24
C GLN A 150 0.51 1.88 9.98
N GLN A 151 0.63 1.07 11.03
CA GLN A 151 0.49 -0.38 10.94
C GLN A 151 -0.95 -0.76 10.58
N GLU A 152 -1.96 -0.15 11.21
CA GLU A 152 -3.37 -0.38 10.89
C GLU A 152 -3.68 -0.04 9.42
N LYS A 153 -3.17 1.09 8.90
CA LYS A 153 -3.34 1.50 7.50
C LYS A 153 -2.63 0.57 6.52
N LYS A 154 -1.44 0.08 6.88
CA LYS A 154 -0.71 -0.92 6.09
C LYS A 154 -1.52 -2.21 5.98
N GLU A 155 -2.00 -2.73 7.11
CA GLU A 155 -2.80 -3.96 7.16
C GLU A 155 -4.08 -3.82 6.35
N TYR A 156 -4.76 -2.68 6.45
CA TYR A 156 -5.97 -2.40 5.68
C TYR A 156 -5.71 -2.42 4.16
N ALA A 157 -4.66 -1.73 3.69
CA ALA A 157 -4.29 -1.73 2.27
C ALA A 157 -3.94 -3.15 1.76
N ILE A 158 -3.24 -3.95 2.59
CA ILE A 158 -2.92 -5.34 2.25
C ILE A 158 -4.18 -6.20 2.16
N ILE A 159 -5.12 -6.07 3.10
CA ILE A 159 -6.38 -6.82 3.09
C ILE A 159 -7.16 -6.51 1.80
N LYS A 160 -7.30 -5.23 1.46
CA LYS A 160 -7.99 -4.80 0.23
C LYS A 160 -7.34 -5.35 -1.03
N PHE A 161 -6.02 -5.46 -1.05
CA PHE A 161 -5.33 -6.10 -2.16
C PHE A 161 -5.65 -7.59 -2.27
N LEU A 162 -5.60 -8.32 -1.15
CA LEU A 162 -5.86 -9.74 -1.14
C LEU A 162 -7.30 -10.04 -1.57
N GLU A 163 -8.26 -9.24 -1.09
CA GLU A 163 -9.66 -9.30 -1.55
C GLU A 163 -9.75 -9.14 -3.08
N LEU A 164 -9.08 -8.12 -3.63
CA LEU A 164 -9.07 -7.88 -5.07
C LEU A 164 -8.42 -9.03 -5.85
N GLN A 165 -7.30 -9.58 -5.35
CA GLN A 165 -6.64 -10.73 -5.97
C GLN A 165 -7.55 -11.95 -6.02
N GLU A 166 -8.25 -12.25 -4.92
CA GLU A 166 -9.19 -13.38 -4.86
C GLU A 166 -10.37 -13.18 -5.81
N ILE A 167 -10.93 -11.97 -5.90
CA ILE A 167 -11.97 -11.64 -6.89
C ILE A 167 -11.47 -11.92 -8.30
N HIS A 168 -10.28 -11.44 -8.67
CA HIS A 168 -9.70 -11.67 -9.99
C HIS A 168 -9.44 -13.16 -10.27
N LYS A 169 -8.93 -13.92 -9.30
CA LYS A 169 -8.70 -15.36 -9.43
C LYS A 169 -10.00 -16.10 -9.70
N LYS A 170 -11.06 -15.80 -8.95
CA LYS A 170 -12.38 -16.42 -9.10
C LYS A 170 -12.97 -16.17 -10.48
N ILE A 171 -12.98 -14.92 -10.94
CA ILE A 171 -13.46 -14.57 -12.28
C ILE A 171 -12.67 -15.29 -13.36
N THR A 172 -11.34 -15.25 -13.26
CA THR A 172 -10.44 -15.89 -14.22
C THR A 172 -10.67 -17.40 -14.24
N HIS A 173 -10.85 -18.02 -13.08
CA HIS A 173 -11.17 -19.44 -12.95
C HIS A 173 -12.51 -19.76 -13.61
N SER A 174 -13.61 -19.07 -13.27
CA SER A 174 -14.92 -19.34 -13.86
C SER A 174 -14.93 -19.10 -15.38
N PHE A 175 -14.22 -18.09 -15.88
CA PHE A 175 -14.12 -17.87 -17.32
C PHE A 175 -13.33 -18.98 -18.01
N ASN A 176 -12.24 -19.45 -17.40
CA ASN A 176 -11.48 -20.60 -17.91
C ASN A 176 -12.31 -21.87 -17.91
N GLU A 177 -13.08 -22.14 -16.86
CA GLU A 177 -13.98 -23.30 -16.80
C GLU A 177 -14.97 -23.27 -17.95
N LEU A 178 -15.64 -22.13 -18.18
CA LEU A 178 -16.53 -21.98 -19.33
C LEU A 178 -15.77 -22.23 -20.65
N ILE A 179 -14.62 -21.58 -20.84
CA ILE A 179 -13.85 -21.69 -22.09
C ILE A 179 -13.38 -23.12 -22.38
N ASN A 180 -13.07 -23.90 -21.34
CA ASN A 180 -12.49 -25.24 -21.45
C ASN A 180 -13.53 -26.37 -21.36
N GLN A 181 -14.83 -26.05 -21.29
CA GLN A 181 -15.87 -27.07 -21.38
C GLN A 181 -15.81 -27.78 -22.75
N ASP A 182 -15.82 -29.11 -22.73
CA ASP A 182 -15.86 -29.94 -23.94
C ASP A 182 -17.15 -29.72 -24.76
N THR A 183 -18.20 -29.24 -24.09
CA THR A 183 -19.49 -28.85 -24.68
C THR A 183 -19.55 -27.35 -24.98
N HIS A 184 -20.38 -26.94 -25.95
CA HIS A 184 -20.63 -25.53 -26.21
C HIS A 184 -21.21 -24.82 -24.98
N VAL A 185 -20.57 -23.74 -24.56
CA VAL A 185 -21.09 -22.81 -23.54
C VAL A 185 -22.25 -22.02 -24.11
N PHE A 186 -23.36 -21.95 -23.40
CA PHE A 186 -24.50 -21.11 -23.79
C PHE A 186 -24.61 -19.85 -22.93
N CYS A 187 -25.37 -18.87 -23.44
CA CYS A 187 -25.76 -17.66 -22.73
C CYS A 187 -26.29 -17.91 -21.30
N LYS A 188 -27.00 -19.03 -21.08
CA LYS A 188 -27.52 -19.40 -19.76
C LYS A 188 -26.41 -19.70 -18.75
N ASP A 189 -25.35 -20.38 -19.19
CA ASP A 189 -24.22 -20.75 -18.32
C ASP A 189 -23.46 -19.49 -17.89
N LEU A 190 -23.24 -18.58 -18.83
CA LEU A 190 -22.66 -17.26 -18.53
C LEU A 190 -23.50 -16.46 -17.53
N LYS A 191 -24.83 -16.47 -17.67
CA LYS A 191 -25.73 -15.77 -16.74
C LYS A 191 -25.63 -16.32 -15.33
N ASN A 192 -25.54 -17.64 -15.18
CA ASN A 192 -25.38 -18.30 -13.88
C ASN A 192 -24.05 -17.92 -13.24
N VAL A 193 -22.96 -17.99 -14.00
CA VAL A 193 -21.62 -17.58 -13.53
C VAL A 193 -21.59 -16.11 -13.15
N LYS A 194 -22.15 -15.22 -13.99
CA LYS A 194 -22.26 -13.78 -13.67
C LYS A 194 -22.99 -13.58 -12.33
N LYS A 195 -24.12 -14.27 -12.13
CA LYS A 195 -24.90 -14.14 -10.90
C LYS A 195 -24.08 -14.53 -9.67
N HIS A 196 -23.41 -15.68 -9.71
CA HIS A 196 -22.55 -16.13 -8.61
C HIS A 196 -21.39 -15.15 -8.34
N LEU A 197 -20.72 -14.68 -9.39
CA LEU A 197 -19.63 -13.70 -9.24
C LEU A 197 -20.11 -12.39 -8.61
N LEU A 198 -21.32 -11.91 -8.98
CA LEU A 198 -21.89 -10.71 -8.36
C LEU A 198 -22.26 -10.90 -6.89
N GLU A 199 -22.72 -12.09 -6.50
CA GLU A 199 -23.01 -12.42 -5.10
C GLU A 199 -21.74 -12.45 -4.24
N GLU A 200 -20.60 -12.81 -4.83
CA GLU A 200 -19.32 -12.90 -4.12
C GLU A 200 -18.53 -11.58 -4.04
N ILE A 201 -18.78 -10.63 -4.95
CA ILE A 201 -18.10 -9.33 -4.98
C ILE A 201 -18.83 -8.27 -4.14
N LYS A 202 -20.15 -8.43 -3.96
CA LYS A 202 -20.99 -7.59 -3.09
C LYS A 202 -20.70 -7.85 -1.63
#